data_AF-A0A848XTK4-F1
#
_entry.id   AF-A0A848XTK4-F1
#
_cell.length_a   1.000
_cell.length_b   1.000
_cell.length_c   1.000
_cell.angle_alpha   90.00
_cell.angle_beta   90.00
_cell.angle_gamma   90.00
#
_symmetry.space_group_name_H-M   'P 1'
#
loop_
_entity.id
_entity.type
_entity.pdbx_description
1 polymer ?
#
loop_
_entity_poly.entity_id
_entity_poly.type
_entity_poly.pdbx_seq_one_letter_code
_entity_poly.pdbx_strand_id
1 'polypeptide(L)'
;MMRFTLSRVLPGRAVGLLLCGLLLCGCLRFGSTGSELTPAQSPHGAHVEVQAAEPVAGELLAARDEGLVLLAERRVVLVPFSALRAPSTIEGVVRLRPFTTPSMQDRERLRLLSRFPGGIPEGYLAQLLGDAGQTEIAVLR
;
A
#
# COMPACT_ATOMS: atom_id res chain seq x y z
N MET A 1 -6.79 -17.60 78.52
CA MET A 1 -8.23 -17.75 78.22
C MET A 1 -8.72 -16.43 77.62
N MET A 2 -8.99 -16.37 76.32
CA MET A 2 -9.97 -15.48 75.68
C MET A 2 -10.00 -15.78 74.19
N ARG A 3 -11.10 -16.40 73.75
CA ARG A 3 -11.47 -16.58 72.34
C ARG A 3 -12.18 -15.30 71.88
N PHE A 4 -11.78 -14.76 70.73
CA PHE A 4 -12.61 -13.80 69.99
C PHE A 4 -12.82 -14.33 68.57
N THR A 5 -13.95 -15.01 68.40
CA THR A 5 -14.62 -15.23 67.12
C THR A 5 -15.33 -13.94 66.71
N LEU A 6 -15.05 -13.42 65.53
CA LEU A 6 -15.91 -12.44 64.86
C LEU A 6 -15.95 -12.77 63.37
N SER A 7 -16.90 -13.64 63.05
CA SER A 7 -17.51 -13.79 61.74
C SER A 7 -18.11 -12.45 61.31
N ARG A 8 -17.60 -11.87 60.23
CA ARG A 8 -18.33 -10.87 59.44
C ARG A 8 -18.33 -11.30 57.98
N VAL A 9 -19.43 -11.95 57.64
CA VAL A 9 -19.90 -12.18 56.27
C VAL A 9 -20.10 -10.80 55.64
N LEU A 10 -19.26 -10.45 54.67
CA LEU A 10 -19.45 -9.26 53.84
C LEU A 10 -20.51 -9.56 52.77
N PRO A 11 -21.57 -8.75 52.63
CA PRO A 11 -22.65 -9.02 51.70
C PRO A 11 -22.20 -8.85 50.24
N GLY A 12 -22.37 -9.91 49.45
CA GLY A 12 -22.00 -10.04 48.03
C GLY A 12 -22.75 -9.13 47.03
N ARG A 13 -23.26 -7.97 47.47
CA ARG A 13 -23.94 -7.00 46.60
C ARG A 13 -23.02 -5.83 46.18
N ALA A 14 -21.87 -5.66 46.84
CA ALA A 14 -20.91 -4.61 46.52
C ALA A 14 -19.91 -4.99 45.40
N VAL A 15 -19.75 -6.28 45.10
CA VAL A 15 -18.82 -6.76 44.05
C VAL A 15 -19.44 -6.64 42.64
N GLY A 16 -20.77 -6.74 42.52
CA GLY A 16 -21.46 -6.66 41.23
C GLY A 16 -21.44 -5.28 40.57
N LEU A 17 -21.32 -4.20 41.36
CA LEU A 17 -21.36 -2.83 40.86
C LEU A 17 -20.00 -2.33 40.34
N LEU A 18 -18.88 -2.94 40.78
CA LEU A 18 -17.55 -2.54 40.31
C LEU A 18 -17.20 -3.12 38.92
N LEU A 19 -17.82 -4.24 38.54
CA LEU A 19 -17.55 -4.92 37.27
C LEU A 19 -18.25 -4.26 36.07
N CYS A 20 -19.35 -3.53 36.29
CA CYS A 20 -20.07 -2.83 35.22
C CYS A 20 -19.35 -1.55 34.74
N GLY A 21 -18.50 -0.93 35.57
CA GLY A 21 -17.81 0.31 35.22
C GLY A 21 -16.64 0.15 34.24
N LEU A 22 -16.03 -1.04 34.20
CA LEU A 22 -14.84 -1.30 33.37
C LEU A 22 -15.16 -1.74 31.93
N LEU A 23 -16.41 -2.13 31.64
CA LEU A 23 -16.85 -2.55 30.30
C LEU A 23 -17.24 -1.38 29.38
N LEU A 24 -17.35 -0.15 29.91
CA LEU A 24 -17.77 1.03 29.14
C LEU A 24 -16.61 1.87 28.58
N CYS A 25 -15.36 1.53 28.86
CA CYS A 25 -14.18 2.23 28.33
C CYS A 25 -13.59 1.61 27.05
N GLY A 26 -14.20 0.55 26.49
CA GLY A 26 -13.66 -0.18 25.33
C GLY A 26 -13.87 0.48 23.95
N CYS A 27 -14.57 1.61 23.87
CA CYS A 27 -14.91 2.26 22.59
C CYS A 27 -14.37 3.69 22.48
N LEU A 28 -13.22 4.00 23.09
CA LEU A 28 -12.44 5.16 22.70
C LEU A 28 -11.89 4.90 21.29
N ARG A 29 -12.67 5.36 20.31
CA ARG A 29 -12.35 5.39 18.88
C ARG A 29 -11.06 6.17 18.64
N PHE A 30 -9.91 5.54 18.86
CA PHE A 30 -8.66 5.90 18.21
C PHE A 30 -8.59 5.15 16.88
N GLY A 31 -9.48 5.53 15.97
CA GLY A 31 -9.28 5.27 14.55
C GLY A 31 -8.68 6.55 13.98
N SER A 32 -7.51 6.47 13.34
CA SER A 32 -7.00 7.58 12.53
C SER A 32 -8.11 7.97 11.56
N THR A 33 -8.68 9.15 11.74
CA THR A 33 -9.64 9.72 10.80
C THR A 33 -8.98 9.70 9.44
N GLY A 34 -9.48 8.88 8.51
CA GLY A 34 -8.97 8.78 7.13
C GLY A 34 -9.24 10.03 6.30
N SER A 35 -9.28 11.21 6.93
CA SER A 35 -9.57 12.50 6.30
C SER A 35 -8.46 13.01 5.38
N GLU A 36 -7.32 12.31 5.33
CA GLU A 36 -6.19 12.67 4.45
C GLU A 36 -6.03 11.69 3.26
N LEU A 37 -6.88 10.67 3.15
CA LEU A 37 -6.86 9.77 2.01
C LEU A 37 -7.95 10.19 1.04
N THR A 38 -7.57 10.93 0.00
CA THR A 38 -8.44 11.14 -1.16
C THR A 38 -8.91 9.76 -1.64
N PRO A 39 -10.23 9.50 -1.68
CA PRO A 39 -10.74 8.20 -2.12
C PRO A 39 -10.15 7.84 -3.48
N ALA A 40 -9.76 6.58 -3.67
CA ALA A 40 -9.27 6.08 -4.96
C ALA A 40 -10.31 6.40 -6.03
N GLN A 41 -9.97 7.29 -6.96
CA GLN A 41 -10.94 7.84 -7.92
C GLN A 41 -11.24 6.86 -9.06
N SER A 42 -10.43 5.81 -9.21
CA SER A 42 -10.63 4.77 -10.20
C SER A 42 -9.87 3.49 -9.80
N PRO A 43 -10.19 2.32 -10.39
CA PRO A 43 -9.40 1.11 -10.23
C PRO A 43 -8.06 1.16 -10.98
N HIS A 44 -7.73 2.28 -11.66
CA HIS A 44 -6.47 2.43 -12.37
C HIS A 44 -5.33 2.76 -11.40
N GLY A 45 -4.13 2.31 -11.76
CA GLY A 45 -2.91 2.77 -11.13
C GLY A 45 -2.62 4.23 -11.45
N ALA A 46 -1.67 4.81 -10.72
CA ALA A 46 -1.18 6.17 -10.95
C ALA A 46 -0.67 6.33 -12.39
N HIS A 47 -0.90 7.51 -12.95
CA HIS A 47 -0.26 7.89 -14.21
C HIS A 47 1.19 8.29 -13.92
N VAL A 48 2.13 7.73 -14.69
CA VAL A 48 3.56 7.88 -14.47
C VAL A 48 4.22 8.34 -15.76
N GLU A 49 5.03 9.39 -15.63
CA GLU A 49 5.92 9.87 -16.68
C GLU A 49 7.39 9.72 -16.23
N VAL A 50 8.16 8.96 -17.00
CA VAL A 50 9.57 8.70 -16.72
C VAL A 50 10.43 9.02 -17.92
N GLN A 51 11.58 9.64 -17.64
CA GLN A 51 12.59 9.93 -18.64
C GLN A 51 13.59 8.76 -18.67
N ALA A 52 13.47 7.87 -19.65
CA ALA A 52 14.46 6.84 -19.95
C ALA A 52 15.27 7.25 -21.20
N ALA A 53 15.86 6.29 -21.94
CA ALA A 53 16.43 6.59 -23.27
C ALA A 53 15.39 7.24 -24.19
N GLU A 54 14.17 6.72 -24.16
CA GLU A 54 12.98 7.32 -24.74
C GLU A 54 12.03 7.68 -23.58
N PRO A 55 11.35 8.85 -23.63
CA PRO A 55 10.34 9.18 -22.63
C PRO A 55 9.20 8.17 -22.67
N VAL A 56 8.75 7.70 -21.50
CA VAL A 56 7.63 6.77 -21.41
C VAL A 56 6.61 7.30 -20.41
N ALA A 57 5.37 7.37 -20.86
CA ALA A 57 4.22 7.78 -20.08
C ALA A 57 3.16 6.68 -20.13
N GLY A 58 2.53 6.39 -18.99
CA GLY A 58 1.54 5.33 -18.92
C GLY A 58 1.04 5.09 -17.52
N GLU A 59 0.20 4.08 -17.41
CA GLU A 59 -0.33 3.67 -16.11
C GLU A 59 0.63 2.73 -15.39
N LEU A 60 0.83 2.94 -14.09
CA LEU A 60 1.57 2.03 -13.24
C LEU A 60 0.77 0.77 -12.94
N LEU A 61 1.12 -0.34 -13.60
CA LEU A 61 0.50 -1.63 -13.35
C LEU A 61 1.02 -2.28 -12.07
N ALA A 62 2.35 -2.30 -11.88
CA ALA A 62 2.99 -2.87 -10.70
C ALA A 62 4.37 -2.25 -10.47
N ALA A 63 4.78 -2.16 -9.21
CA ALA A 63 6.17 -1.88 -8.83
C ALA A 63 6.88 -3.19 -8.48
N ARG A 64 8.03 -3.44 -9.10
CA ARG A 64 8.91 -4.59 -8.82
C ARG A 64 10.20 -4.09 -8.17
N ASP A 65 11.05 -5.03 -7.75
CA ASP A 65 12.32 -4.71 -7.11
C ASP A 65 13.29 -4.01 -8.07
N GLU A 66 13.27 -4.43 -9.33
CA GLU A 66 14.15 -3.95 -10.40
C GLU A 66 13.61 -2.71 -11.13
N GLY A 67 12.30 -2.42 -11.06
CA GLY A 67 11.71 -1.33 -11.82
C GLY A 67 10.19 -1.23 -11.78
N LEU A 68 9.64 -0.39 -12.67
CA LEU A 68 8.22 -0.13 -12.82
C LEU A 68 7.66 -0.89 -14.01
N VAL A 69 6.53 -1.58 -13.84
CA VAL A 69 5.77 -2.16 -14.94
C VAL A 69 4.67 -1.18 -15.33
N LEU A 70 4.73 -0.65 -16.55
CA LEU A 70 3.81 0.34 -17.07
C LEU A 70 2.95 -0.26 -18.20
N LEU A 71 1.70 0.21 -18.30
CA LEU A 71 0.90 0.12 -19.51
C LEU A 71 1.02 1.45 -20.27
N ALA A 72 1.85 1.48 -21.31
CA ALA A 72 2.12 2.66 -22.13
C ALA A 72 1.72 2.38 -23.58
N GLU A 73 0.86 3.23 -24.16
CA GLU A 73 0.43 3.11 -25.57
C GLU A 73 -0.03 1.68 -25.96
N ARG A 74 -0.81 1.02 -25.09
CA ARG A 74 -1.24 -0.38 -25.25
C ARG A 74 -0.11 -1.41 -25.24
N ARG A 75 1.03 -1.10 -24.63
CA ARG A 75 2.15 -2.02 -24.44
C ARG A 75 2.47 -2.16 -22.96
N VAL A 76 2.81 -3.37 -22.54
CA VAL A 76 3.34 -3.66 -21.21
C VAL A 76 4.85 -3.54 -21.25
N VAL A 77 5.40 -2.63 -20.45
CA VAL A 77 6.81 -2.25 -20.45
C VAL A 77 7.36 -2.27 -19.04
N LEU A 78 8.52 -2.89 -18.84
CA LEU A 78 9.33 -2.76 -17.62
C LEU A 78 10.34 -1.63 -17.84
N VAL A 79 10.30 -0.63 -16.97
CA VAL A 79 11.29 0.44 -16.87
C VAL A 79 12.19 0.16 -15.67
N PRO A 80 13.41 -0.35 -15.86
CA PRO A 80 14.35 -0.55 -14.75
C PRO A 80 14.68 0.77 -14.07
N PHE A 81 14.88 0.77 -12.74
CA PHE A 81 15.33 1.98 -12.04
C PHE A 81 16.70 2.45 -12.53
N SER A 82 17.53 1.51 -13.02
CA SER A 82 18.81 1.79 -13.66
C SER A 82 18.69 2.46 -15.04
N ALA A 83 17.52 2.43 -15.68
CA ALA A 83 17.29 3.05 -16.99
C ALA A 83 16.77 4.51 -16.88
N LEU A 84 16.44 4.97 -15.66
CA LEU A 84 15.96 6.32 -15.43
C LEU A 84 17.10 7.34 -15.60
N ARG A 85 16.88 8.33 -16.49
CA ARG A 85 17.85 9.36 -16.86
C ARG A 85 17.60 10.71 -16.21
N ALA A 86 16.35 11.00 -15.82
CA ALA A 86 15.98 12.23 -15.14
C ALA A 86 15.14 11.93 -13.88
N PRO A 87 15.12 12.84 -12.89
CA PRO A 87 14.25 12.68 -11.74
C PRO A 87 12.78 12.78 -12.18
N SER A 88 11.94 11.90 -11.63
CA SER A 88 10.49 11.90 -11.82
C SER A 88 9.79 11.93 -10.47
N THR A 89 8.67 12.63 -10.40
CA THR A 89 7.81 12.64 -9.22
C THR A 89 6.47 12.02 -9.59
N ILE A 90 6.08 10.97 -8.87
CA ILE A 90 4.82 10.26 -9.10
C ILE A 90 3.83 10.69 -8.03
N GLU A 91 2.68 11.21 -8.46
CA GLU A 91 1.57 11.66 -7.61
C GLU A 91 2.00 12.65 -6.49
N GLY A 92 3.10 13.39 -6.68
CA GLY A 92 3.65 14.30 -5.67
C GLY A 92 4.25 13.62 -4.43
N VAL A 93 4.19 12.29 -4.31
CA VAL A 93 4.53 11.54 -3.08
C VAL A 93 5.82 10.73 -3.17
N VAL A 94 6.19 10.29 -4.37
CA VAL A 94 7.43 9.52 -4.58
C VAL A 94 8.32 10.22 -5.57
N ARG A 95 9.57 10.48 -5.17
CA ARG A 95 10.60 11.05 -6.03
C ARG A 95 11.60 9.96 -6.45
N LEU A 96 11.58 9.62 -7.72
CA LEU A 96 12.55 8.73 -8.33
C LEU A 96 13.81 9.52 -8.70
N ARG A 97 14.98 8.94 -8.40
CA ARG A 97 16.28 9.51 -8.77
C ARG A 97 16.86 8.71 -9.95
N PRO A 98 17.58 9.38 -10.86
CA PRO A 98 18.27 8.70 -11.96
C PRO A 98 19.20 7.60 -11.45
N PHE A 99 19.26 6.48 -12.17
CA PHE A 99 20.20 5.38 -11.95
C PHE A 99 20.25 4.83 -10.51
N THR A 100 19.16 5.01 -9.74
CA THR A 100 19.14 4.70 -8.31
C THR A 100 17.90 3.89 -7.95
N THR A 101 18.10 2.75 -7.29
CA THR A 101 16.99 1.98 -6.72
C THR A 101 16.31 2.77 -5.60
N PRO A 102 14.97 2.90 -5.60
CA PRO A 102 14.24 3.60 -4.55
C PRO A 102 14.41 2.93 -3.18
N SER A 103 14.20 3.70 -2.13
CA SER A 103 14.18 3.18 -0.76
C SER A 103 13.06 2.14 -0.59
N MET A 104 13.14 1.30 0.45
CA MET A 104 12.04 0.37 0.81
C MET A 104 10.71 1.11 0.98
N GLN A 105 10.74 2.28 1.63
CA GLN A 105 9.55 3.08 1.87
C GLN A 105 8.95 3.62 0.55
N ASP A 106 9.80 4.08 -0.37
CA ASP A 106 9.34 4.58 -1.67
C ASP A 106 8.83 3.45 -2.56
N ARG A 107 9.46 2.26 -2.53
CA ARG A 107 8.94 1.08 -3.21
C ARG A 107 7.56 0.69 -2.71
N GLU A 108 7.35 0.72 -1.40
CA GLU A 108 6.04 0.44 -0.82
C GLU A 108 4.98 1.48 -1.23
N ARG A 109 5.34 2.76 -1.27
CA ARG A 109 4.45 3.79 -1.81
C ARG A 109 4.10 3.55 -3.28
N LEU A 110 5.09 3.24 -4.13
CA LEU A 110 4.86 2.90 -5.55
C LEU A 110 3.94 1.69 -5.70
N ARG A 111 4.12 0.68 -4.84
CA ARG A 111 3.26 -0.52 -4.80
C ARG A 111 1.81 -0.14 -4.52
N LEU A 112 1.56 0.75 -3.56
CA LEU A 112 0.21 1.23 -3.23
C LEU A 112 -0.41 2.11 -4.33
N LEU A 113 0.42 2.81 -5.11
CA LEU A 113 -0.02 3.62 -6.26
C LEU A 113 -0.28 2.79 -7.52
N SER A 114 0.17 1.53 -7.55
CA SER A 114 -0.03 0.65 -8.70
C SER A 114 -1.44 0.06 -8.77
N ARG A 115 -1.89 -0.31 -9.97
CA ARG A 115 -3.14 -1.07 -10.16
C ARG A 115 -3.11 -2.42 -9.43
N PHE A 116 -1.94 -3.07 -9.38
CA PHE A 116 -1.75 -4.38 -8.77
C PHE A 116 -0.70 -4.35 -7.65
N PRO A 117 -1.05 -3.90 -6.43
CA PRO A 117 -0.11 -3.82 -5.32
C PRO A 117 0.48 -5.17 -4.88
N GLY A 118 -0.21 -6.29 -5.15
CA GLY A 118 0.29 -7.64 -4.88
C GLY A 118 1.09 -8.25 -6.04
N GLY A 119 1.30 -7.49 -7.12
CA GLY A 119 1.79 -8.01 -8.40
C GLY A 119 0.65 -8.41 -9.34
N ILE A 120 0.96 -8.43 -10.64
CA ILE A 120 0.00 -8.73 -11.70
C ILE A 120 -0.26 -10.24 -11.71
N PRO A 121 -1.52 -10.71 -11.55
CA PRO A 121 -1.84 -12.12 -11.68
C PRO A 121 -1.49 -12.66 -13.06
N GLU A 122 -0.94 -13.87 -13.14
CA GLU A 122 -0.39 -14.44 -14.40
C GLU A 122 -1.41 -14.47 -15.55
N GLY A 123 -2.64 -14.93 -15.28
CA GLY A 123 -3.69 -14.95 -16.29
C GLY A 123 -4.07 -13.56 -16.82
N TYR A 124 -4.01 -12.54 -15.96
CA TYR A 124 -4.28 -11.17 -16.36
C TYR A 124 -3.09 -10.55 -17.11
N LEU A 125 -1.85 -10.89 -16.73
CA LEU A 125 -0.67 -10.50 -17.48
C LEU A 125 -0.70 -11.07 -18.90
N ALA A 126 -1.05 -12.35 -19.05
CA ALA A 126 -1.20 -12.99 -20.37
C ALA A 126 -2.26 -12.28 -21.22
N GLN A 127 -3.39 -11.87 -20.62
CA GLN A 127 -4.42 -11.09 -21.31
C GLN A 127 -3.89 -9.71 -21.73
N LEU A 128 -3.26 -8.96 -20.83
CA LEU A 128 -2.69 -7.64 -21.14
C LEU A 128 -1.68 -7.72 -22.29
N LEU A 129 -0.82 -8.75 -22.27
CA LEU A 129 0.15 -8.99 -23.33
C LEU A 129 -0.55 -9.36 -24.65
N GLY A 130 -1.56 -10.23 -24.61
CA GLY A 130 -2.36 -10.58 -25.79
C GLY A 130 -3.06 -9.37 -26.43
N ASP A 131 -3.69 -8.52 -25.62
CA ASP A 131 -4.36 -7.28 -26.07
C ASP A 131 -3.38 -6.25 -26.68
N ALA A 132 -2.11 -6.34 -26.25
CA ALA A 132 -0.98 -5.56 -26.74
C ALA A 132 -0.28 -6.19 -27.96
N GLY A 133 -0.64 -7.42 -28.35
CA GLY A 133 0.08 -8.20 -29.37
C GLY A 133 1.50 -8.62 -28.93
N GLN A 134 1.75 -8.67 -27.62
CA GLN A 134 3.01 -9.08 -27.01
C GLN A 134 2.92 -10.51 -26.47
N THR A 135 4.05 -11.20 -26.45
CA THR A 135 4.22 -12.48 -25.74
C THR A 135 4.98 -12.33 -24.44
N GLU A 136 5.68 -11.21 -24.27
CA GLU A 136 6.52 -10.90 -23.11
C GLU A 136 6.54 -9.40 -22.81
N ILE A 137 6.92 -9.05 -21.58
CA ILE A 137 7.09 -7.65 -21.15
C ILE A 137 8.31 -7.07 -21.86
N ALA A 138 8.13 -5.94 -22.54
CA ALA A 138 9.25 -5.22 -23.16
C ALA A 138 10.10 -4.56 -22.07
N VAL A 139 11.42 -4.73 -22.08
CA VAL A 139 12.32 -4.14 -21.08
C VAL A 139 13.09 -2.98 -21.69
N LEU A 140 12.97 -1.79 -21.11
CA LEU A 140 13.77 -0.63 -21.52
C LEU A 140 15.20 -0.70 -20.98
N ARG A 141 16.15 -0.11 -21.70
CA ARG A 141 17.56 -0.08 -21.36
C ARG A 141 18.09 1.35 -21.21
#